data_AF-A0A2D6E201-F1
#
_entry.id   AF-A0A2D6E201-F1
#
_cell.length_a   1.000
_cell.length_b   1.000
_cell.length_c   1.000
_cell.angle_alpha   90.00
_cell.angle_beta   90.00
_cell.angle_gamma   90.00
#
_symmetry.space_group_name_H-M   'P 1'
#
loop_
_entity.id
_entity.type
_entity.pdbx_description
1 polymer ?
#
loop_
_entity_poly.entity_id
_entity_poly.type
_entity_poly.pdbx_seq_one_letter_code
_entity_poly.pdbx_strand_id
1 'polypeptide(L)'
;MGDEDRKRFFKFLPRKPIHHFKLTLWVLLHWAVVVGNFLAFFILIYHGFHPSQTIPWYVALPLCTFIGVISTSRVLDCPLTAMENKMRKEVGLPPIKAFIKHYLLKPYARRRRSRRMKRKEKNE
;
A
#
# COMPACT_ATOMS: atom_id res chain seq x y z
N MET A 1 25.86 -7.76 31.86
CA MET A 1 25.28 -7.34 30.57
C MET A 1 25.99 -6.06 30.15
N GLY A 2 26.86 -6.14 29.13
CA GLY A 2 27.86 -5.12 28.85
C GLY A 2 27.28 -3.83 28.25
N ASP A 3 27.90 -2.71 28.55
CA ASP A 3 27.52 -1.37 28.07
C ASP A 3 27.61 -1.25 26.52
N GLU A 4 28.43 -2.10 25.91
CA GLU A 4 28.53 -2.27 24.45
C GLU A 4 27.26 -2.87 23.81
N ASP A 5 26.63 -3.87 24.44
CA ASP A 5 25.38 -4.46 23.95
C ASP A 5 24.22 -3.45 24.02
N ARG A 6 24.22 -2.60 25.07
CA ARG A 6 23.26 -1.51 25.22
C ARG A 6 23.38 -0.51 24.05
N LYS A 7 24.59 -0.14 23.64
CA LYS A 7 24.83 0.78 22.50
C LYS A 7 24.45 0.15 21.14
N ARG A 8 24.68 -1.15 20.94
CA ARG A 8 24.21 -1.86 19.73
C ARG A 8 22.70 -1.95 19.65
N PHE A 9 22.03 -2.23 20.77
CA PHE A 9 20.58 -2.33 20.83
C PHE A 9 19.91 -0.97 20.53
N PHE A 10 20.45 0.12 21.08
CA PHE A 10 19.96 1.47 20.79
C PHE A 10 20.23 1.96 19.35
N LYS A 11 21.16 1.34 18.62
CA LYS A 11 21.39 1.60 17.19
C LYS A 11 20.32 0.97 16.29
N PHE A 12 19.65 -0.09 16.78
CA PHE A 12 18.53 -0.74 16.09
C PHE A 12 17.20 -0.02 16.34
N LEU A 13 17.11 0.77 17.40
CA LEU A 13 15.91 1.55 17.68
C LEU A 13 15.78 2.70 16.67
N PRO A 14 14.63 2.83 15.99
CA PRO A 14 14.38 3.97 15.12
C PRO A 14 14.51 5.26 15.92
N ARG A 15 15.37 6.17 15.48
CA ARG A 15 15.72 7.44 16.15
C ARG A 15 14.52 8.33 16.52
N LYS A 16 13.33 8.09 15.95
CA LYS A 16 12.08 8.85 16.17
C LYS A 16 10.82 7.95 16.10
N PRO A 17 10.49 7.15 17.14
CA PRO A 17 9.40 6.16 17.10
C PRO A 17 8.01 6.80 16.84
N ILE A 18 7.79 8.01 17.34
CA ILE A 18 6.52 8.76 17.21
C ILE A 18 6.21 9.07 15.73
N HIS A 19 7.23 9.44 14.96
CA HIS A 19 7.06 9.72 13.52
C HIS A 19 6.74 8.46 12.72
N HIS A 20 7.30 7.30 13.10
CA HIS A 20 6.98 6.03 12.46
C HIS A 20 5.54 5.57 12.74
N PHE A 21 5.05 5.79 13.97
CA PHE A 21 3.67 5.46 14.33
C PHE A 21 2.67 6.31 13.54
N LYS A 22 2.92 7.63 13.47
CA LYS A 22 2.12 8.56 12.66
C LYS A 22 2.10 8.15 11.18
N LEU A 23 3.26 7.79 10.62
CA LEU A 23 3.35 7.28 9.24
C LEU A 23 2.54 6.01 9.03
N THR A 24 2.59 5.08 9.99
CA THR A 24 1.90 3.78 9.90
C THR A 24 0.39 3.96 9.95
N LEU A 25 -0.11 4.85 10.82
CA LEU A 25 -1.53 5.18 10.91
C LEU A 25 -2.05 5.79 9.60
N TRP A 26 -1.28 6.68 8.97
CA TRP A 26 -1.61 7.25 7.67
C TRP A 26 -1.67 6.21 6.54
N VAL A 27 -0.71 5.28 6.52
CA VAL A 27 -0.71 4.16 5.56
C VAL A 27 -1.92 3.24 5.78
N LEU A 28 -2.30 3.01 7.03
CA LEU A 28 -3.45 2.19 7.39
C LEU A 28 -4.76 2.85 6.95
N LEU A 29 -4.88 4.17 7.13
CA LEU A 29 -6.02 4.94 6.62
C LEU A 29 -6.10 4.92 5.10
N HIS A 30 -4.97 5.03 4.40
CA HIS A 30 -4.93 4.86 2.94
C HIS A 30 -5.44 3.48 2.52
N TRP A 31 -4.99 2.43 3.20
CA TRP A 31 -5.46 1.06 2.95
C TRP A 31 -6.95 0.89 3.22
N ALA A 32 -7.51 1.54 4.24
CA ALA A 32 -8.95 1.51 4.50
C ALA A 32 -9.75 2.10 3.33
N VAL A 33 -9.30 3.22 2.74
CA VAL A 33 -9.94 3.83 1.56
C VAL A 33 -9.82 2.93 0.34
N VAL A 34 -8.66 2.30 0.11
CA VAL A 34 -8.46 1.36 -1.01
C VAL A 34 -9.36 0.13 -0.87
N VAL A 35 -9.43 -0.46 0.33
CA VAL A 35 -10.29 -1.62 0.60
C VAL A 35 -11.76 -1.23 0.51
N GLY A 36 -12.16 -0.05 0.98
CA GLY A 36 -13.52 0.47 0.84
C GLY A 36 -13.95 0.63 -0.61
N ASN A 37 -13.09 1.22 -1.45
CA ASN A 37 -13.35 1.33 -2.89
C ASN A 37 -13.41 -0.04 -3.59
N PHE A 38 -12.53 -0.96 -3.19
CA PHE A 38 -12.56 -2.33 -3.70
C PHE A 38 -13.87 -3.03 -3.33
N LEU A 39 -14.29 -2.98 -2.06
CA LEU A 39 -15.56 -3.53 -1.61
C LEU A 39 -16.74 -2.89 -2.34
N ALA A 40 -16.76 -1.57 -2.49
CA ALA A 40 -17.80 -0.85 -3.23
C ALA A 40 -17.92 -1.36 -4.67
N PHE A 41 -16.78 -1.60 -5.35
CA PHE A 41 -16.76 -2.17 -6.69
C PHE A 41 -17.40 -3.57 -6.75
N PHE A 42 -17.10 -4.47 -5.80
CA PHE A 42 -17.72 -5.81 -5.75
C PHE A 42 -19.21 -5.75 -5.44
N ILE A 43 -19.62 -4.87 -4.52
CA ILE A 43 -21.03 -4.68 -4.16
C ILE A 43 -21.81 -4.14 -5.36
N LEU A 44 -21.28 -3.14 -6.06
CA LEU A 44 -21.91 -2.56 -7.26
C LEU A 44 -22.05 -3.57 -8.39
N ILE A 45 -21.07 -4.43 -8.61
CA ILE A 45 -21.16 -5.50 -9.61
C ILE A 45 -22.20 -6.55 -9.20
N TYR A 46 -22.17 -6.98 -7.94
CA TYR A 46 -23.13 -7.98 -7.43
C TYR A 46 -24.57 -7.46 -7.51
N HIS A 47 -24.81 -6.21 -7.10
CA HIS A 47 -26.13 -5.60 -7.15
C HIS A 47 -26.56 -5.20 -8.56
N GLY A 48 -25.64 -4.70 -9.40
CA GLY A 48 -25.98 -4.20 -10.74
C GLY A 48 -26.17 -5.29 -11.80
N PHE A 49 -25.63 -6.50 -11.58
CA PHE A 49 -25.72 -7.62 -12.53
C PHE A 49 -26.64 -8.75 -12.06
N HIS A 50 -27.14 -8.70 -10.82
CA HIS A 50 -28.08 -9.69 -10.33
C HIS A 50 -29.51 -9.36 -10.81
N PRO A 51 -30.27 -10.33 -11.36
CA PRO A 51 -31.57 -10.09 -11.98
C PRO A 51 -32.70 -9.65 -11.02
N SER A 52 -32.43 -9.58 -9.71
CA SER A 52 -33.41 -9.29 -8.65
C SER A 52 -33.22 -7.89 -7.99
N GLN A 53 -32.64 -6.92 -8.71
CA GLN A 53 -32.18 -5.66 -8.11
C GLN A 53 -32.79 -4.39 -8.73
N THR A 54 -32.86 -3.35 -7.90
CA THR A 54 -33.45 -2.03 -8.17
C THR A 54 -32.49 -1.04 -8.82
N ILE A 55 -31.18 -1.31 -8.82
CA ILE A 55 -30.16 -0.44 -9.43
C ILE A 55 -29.87 -0.93 -10.85
N PRO A 56 -30.19 -0.13 -11.89
CA PRO A 56 -29.93 -0.53 -13.25
C PRO A 56 -28.44 -0.58 -13.59
N TRP A 57 -28.07 -1.52 -14.46
CA TRP A 57 -26.69 -1.76 -14.92
C TRP A 57 -26.02 -0.50 -15.51
N TYR A 58 -26.80 0.38 -16.14
CA TYR A 58 -26.31 1.63 -16.71
C TYR A 58 -25.94 2.69 -15.67
N VAL A 59 -26.36 2.53 -14.40
CA VAL A 59 -25.89 3.34 -13.26
C VAL A 59 -24.67 2.69 -12.60
N ALA A 60 -24.65 1.35 -12.53
CA ALA A 60 -23.55 0.61 -11.95
C ALA A 60 -22.25 0.76 -12.77
N LEU A 61 -22.30 0.73 -14.10
CA LEU A 61 -21.11 0.84 -14.96
C LEU A 61 -20.36 2.17 -14.84
N PRO A 62 -21.01 3.36 -14.88
CA PRO A 62 -20.35 4.65 -14.62
C PRO A 62 -19.74 4.72 -13.21
N LEU A 63 -20.43 4.18 -12.20
CA LEU A 63 -19.90 4.16 -10.84
C LEU A 63 -18.67 3.26 -10.71
N CYS A 64 -18.70 2.07 -11.31
CA CYS A 64 -17.55 1.16 -11.34
C CYS A 64 -16.36 1.75 -12.08
N THR A 65 -16.58 2.40 -13.22
CA THR A 65 -15.52 3.10 -13.97
C THR A 65 -14.99 4.30 -13.20
N PHE A 66 -15.84 5.07 -12.54
CA PHE A 66 -15.43 6.19 -11.67
C PHE A 66 -14.58 5.72 -10.48
N ILE A 67 -14.99 4.66 -9.78
CA ILE A 67 -14.22 4.04 -8.70
C ILE A 67 -12.87 3.52 -9.21
N GLY A 68 -12.86 2.90 -10.40
CA GLY A 68 -11.65 2.42 -11.06
C GLY A 68 -10.69 3.55 -11.43
N VAL A 69 -11.21 4.65 -11.97
CA VAL A 69 -10.43 5.85 -12.29
C VAL A 69 -9.88 6.48 -11.01
N ILE A 70 -10.68 6.66 -9.96
CA ILE A 70 -10.18 7.19 -8.68
C ILE A 70 -9.12 6.28 -8.05
N SER A 71 -9.30 4.96 -8.13
CA SER A 71 -8.34 4.00 -7.54
C SER A 71 -7.04 3.86 -8.35
N THR A 72 -7.11 4.03 -9.68
CA THR A 72 -5.98 3.73 -10.60
C THR A 72 -5.31 4.97 -11.16
N SER A 73 -5.96 6.14 -11.12
CA SER A 73 -5.42 7.35 -11.72
C SER A 73 -4.15 7.78 -11.01
N ARG A 74 -3.04 7.78 -11.75
CA ARG A 74 -1.74 8.31 -11.32
C ARG A 74 -1.72 9.84 -11.24
N VAL A 75 -2.74 10.51 -11.81
CA VAL A 75 -2.86 11.97 -11.83
C VAL A 75 -3.36 12.49 -10.49
N LEU A 76 -4.15 11.68 -9.78
CA LEU A 76 -4.49 11.88 -8.38
C LEU A 76 -3.43 11.15 -7.54
N ASP A 77 -2.20 11.67 -7.52
CA ASP A 77 -1.31 11.37 -6.40
C ASP A 77 -2.12 11.67 -5.15
N CYS A 78 -2.56 10.62 -4.44
CA CYS A 78 -3.47 10.77 -3.32
C CYS A 78 -2.80 11.78 -2.37
N PRO A 79 -3.47 12.88 -1.97
CA PRO A 79 -2.86 13.91 -1.13
C PRO A 79 -2.24 13.29 0.13
N LEU A 80 -2.80 12.16 0.57
CA LEU A 80 -2.23 11.25 1.56
C LEU A 80 -0.79 10.82 1.27
N THR A 81 -0.50 10.34 0.07
CA THR A 81 0.83 9.85 -0.33
C THR A 81 1.82 11.02 -0.46
N ALA A 82 1.35 12.20 -0.88
CA ALA A 82 2.16 13.43 -0.87
C ALA A 82 2.51 13.86 0.57
N MET A 83 1.57 13.79 1.50
CA MET A 83 1.81 14.02 2.93
C MET A 83 2.73 12.97 3.53
N GLU A 84 2.56 11.70 3.17
CA GLU A 84 3.45 10.61 3.59
C GLU A 84 4.89 10.86 3.11
N ASN A 85 5.05 11.33 1.87
CA ASN A 85 6.36 11.67 1.31
C ASN A 85 7.00 12.88 2.02
N LYS A 86 6.21 13.88 2.42
CA LYS A 86 6.69 15.00 3.24
C LYS A 86 7.23 14.50 4.59
N MET A 87 6.47 13.64 5.27
CA MET A 87 6.89 13.01 6.53
C MET A 87 8.11 12.07 6.36
N ARG A 88 8.20 11.32 5.26
CA ARG A 88 9.37 10.47 4.96
C ARG A 88 10.63 11.32 4.72
N LYS A 89 10.50 12.47 4.06
CA LYS A 89 11.62 13.40 3.82
C LYS A 89 12.19 13.96 5.14
N GLU A 90 11.32 14.27 6.11
CA GLU A 90 11.72 14.74 7.46
C GLU A 90 12.48 13.68 8.28
N VAL A 91 12.26 12.39 7.98
CA VAL A 91 12.91 11.25 8.66
C VAL A 91 14.11 10.71 7.86
N GLY A 92 14.40 11.28 6.67
CA GLY A 92 15.50 10.83 5.80
C GLY A 92 15.21 9.54 5.03
N LEU A 93 13.94 9.14 4.92
CA LEU A 93 13.50 7.97 4.15
C LEU A 93 13.27 8.33 2.68
N PRO A 94 13.51 7.39 1.75
CA PRO A 94 13.25 7.63 0.34
C PRO A 94 11.74 7.83 0.10
N PRO A 95 11.36 8.78 -0.78
CA PRO A 95 9.97 9.03 -1.13
C PRO A 95 9.37 7.85 -1.90
N ILE A 96 8.09 7.61 -1.67
CA ILE A 96 7.28 6.64 -2.40
C ILE A 96 6.88 7.27 -3.73
N LYS A 97 7.43 6.75 -4.83
CA LYS A 97 7.08 7.18 -6.20
C LYS A 97 5.81 6.51 -6.74
N ALA A 98 5.39 5.38 -6.18
CA ALA A 98 4.16 4.68 -6.53
C ALA A 98 3.79 3.74 -5.39
N PHE A 99 2.60 3.93 -4.81
CA PHE A 99 2.11 3.17 -3.66
C PHE A 99 2.10 1.66 -3.94
N ILE A 100 1.46 1.24 -5.05
CA ILE A 100 1.41 -0.16 -5.50
C ILE A 100 2.82 -0.72 -5.75
N LYS A 101 3.71 0.07 -6.38
CA LYS A 101 5.08 -0.40 -6.65
C LYS A 101 5.85 -0.66 -5.37
N HIS A 102 5.68 0.22 -4.37
CA HIS A 102 6.41 0.17 -3.12
C HIS A 102 5.89 -0.91 -2.17
N TYR A 103 4.56 -1.07 -2.08
CA TYR A 103 3.93 -2.02 -1.16
C TYR A 103 3.66 -3.40 -1.77
N LEU A 104 3.31 -3.51 -3.06
CA LEU A 104 3.04 -4.80 -3.72
C LEU A 104 4.23 -5.32 -4.54
N LEU A 105 4.81 -4.52 -5.44
CA LEU A 105 5.87 -5.04 -6.33
C LEU A 105 7.20 -5.29 -5.59
N LYS A 106 7.60 -4.40 -4.68
CA LYS A 106 8.89 -4.52 -3.97
C LYS A 106 9.01 -5.83 -3.16
N PRO A 107 8.03 -6.24 -2.34
CA PRO A 107 8.12 -7.53 -1.65
C PRO A 107 8.01 -8.71 -2.62
N TYR A 108 7.19 -8.61 -3.67
CA TYR A 108 7.08 -9.67 -4.68
C TYR A 108 8.41 -9.90 -5.43
N ALA A 109 9.07 -8.83 -5.87
CA ALA A 109 10.36 -8.88 -6.54
C ALA A 109 11.48 -9.44 -5.64
N ARG A 110 11.49 -9.06 -4.35
CA ARG A 110 12.42 -9.61 -3.35
C ARG A 110 12.21 -11.11 -3.18
N ARG A 111 10.96 -11.57 -3.02
CA ARG A 111 10.60 -12.98 -2.89
C ARG A 111 10.98 -13.79 -4.14
N ARG A 112 10.81 -13.22 -5.33
CA ARG A 112 11.21 -13.83 -6.61
C ARG A 112 12.74 -13.99 -6.74
N ARG A 113 13.54 -13.01 -6.30
CA ARG A 113 15.00 -13.11 -6.29
C ARG A 113 15.51 -14.19 -5.33
N SER A 114 14.97 -14.25 -4.11
CA SER A 114 15.35 -15.30 -3.14
C SER A 114 15.02 -16.71 -3.65
N ARG A 115 13.89 -16.88 -4.34
CA ARG A 115 13.55 -18.17 -5.00
C ARG A 115 14.49 -18.52 -6.14
N ARG A 116 14.99 -17.54 -6.91
CA ARG A 116 15.97 -17.78 -7.98
C ARG A 116 17.32 -18.23 -7.45
N MET A 117 17.81 -17.65 -6.34
CA MET A 117 19.08 -18.04 -5.71
C MET A 117 19.01 -19.49 -5.20
N LYS A 118 17.94 -19.83 -4.44
CA LYS A 118 17.71 -21.20 -3.96
C LYS A 118 17.58 -22.25 -5.08
N ARG A 119 17.13 -21.84 -6.27
CA ARG A 119 17.01 -22.75 -7.44
C ARG A 119 18.34 -22.98 -8.14
N LYS A 120 19.28 -22.03 -8.08
CA LYS A 120 20.65 -22.21 -8.59
C LYS A 120 21.45 -23.14 -7.69
N GLU A 121 21.38 -22.91 -6.38
CA GLU A 121 22.04 -23.72 -5.34
C GLU A 121 21.56 -25.18 -5.28
N LYS A 122 20.38 -25.51 -5.83
CA LYS A 122 19.88 -26.89 -5.94
C LYS A 122 20.34 -27.61 -7.23
N ASN A 123 20.85 -26.86 -8.22
CA ASN A 123 21.23 -27.36 -9.53
C ASN A 123 22.77 -27.42 -9.72
N GLU A 124 23.53 -26.94 -8.75
CA GLU A 124 24.98 -27.18 -8.55
C GLU A 124 25.15 -28.33 -7.55
#